data_AF-X1S0A5-F1
#
_entry.id   AF-X1S0A5-F1
#
_cell.length_a   1.000
_cell.length_b   1.000
_cell.length_c   1.000
_cell.angle_alpha   90.00
_cell.angle_beta   90.00
_cell.angle_gamma   90.00
#
_symmetry.space_group_name_H-M   'P 1'
#
loop_
_entity.id
_entity.type
_entity.pdbx_description
1 polymer ?
#
loop_
_entity_poly.entity_id
_entity_poly.type
_entity_poly.pdbx_seq_one_letter_code
_entity_poly.pdbx_strand_id
1 'polypeptide(L)' 'LGLGTVHVGLFDTKRVTSILDVPGGFCVVEMTPLGYPDQEPGP' A
#
# COMPACT_ATOMS: atom_id res chain seq x y z
N LEU A 1 -17.80 8.36 0.15
CA LEU A 1 -16.61 8.64 0.99
C LEU A 1 -15.62 9.59 0.32
N GLY A 2 -15.52 9.69 -1.01
CA GLY A 2 -14.55 10.59 -1.66
C GLY A 2 -13.09 10.15 -1.50
N LEU A 3 -12.88 8.86 -1.21
CA LEU A 3 -11.56 8.28 -0.96
C LEU A 3 -10.96 7.74 -2.26
N GLY A 4 -9.64 7.86 -2.37
CA GLY A 4 -8.82 7.25 -3.40
C GLY A 4 -7.77 6.32 -2.79
N THR A 5 -7.16 5.52 -3.66
CA THR A 5 -6.04 4.62 -3.33
C THR A 5 -5.04 4.58 -4.48
N VAL A 6 -3.82 4.14 -4.19
CA VAL A 6 -2.81 3.79 -5.18
C VAL A 6 -2.42 2.33 -4.96
N HIS A 7 -2.31 1.58 -6.05
CA HIS A 7 -1.77 0.22 -6.03
C HIS A 7 -0.24 0.30 -5.95
N VAL A 8 0.33 0.02 -4.77
CA VAL A 8 1.78 0.14 -4.53
C VAL A 8 2.40 -1.25 -4.48
N GLY A 9 3.12 -1.60 -5.55
CA GLY A 9 3.96 -2.80 -5.63
C GLY A 9 5.46 -2.53 -5.39
N LEU A 10 5.89 -1.25 -5.41
CA LEU A 10 7.29 -0.87 -5.26
C LEU A 10 7.57 -0.45 -3.81
N PHE A 11 8.20 -1.35 -3.05
CA PHE A 11 8.63 -1.12 -1.67
C PHE A 11 9.74 -2.10 -1.25
N ASP A 12 10.44 -1.80 -0.17
CA ASP A 12 11.39 -2.73 0.45
C ASP A 12 10.62 -3.82 1.21
N THR A 13 10.50 -5.00 0.59
CA THR A 13 9.75 -6.12 1.16
C THR A 13 10.27 -6.54 2.54
N LYS A 14 11.59 -6.57 2.77
CA LYS A 14 12.14 -7.01 4.07
C LYS A 14 11.75 -6.03 5.17
N ARG A 15 11.85 -4.75 4.88
CA ARG A 15 11.52 -3.68 5.82
C ARG A 15 10.03 -3.67 6.14
N VAL A 16 9.17 -3.76 5.12
CA VAL A 16 7.71 -3.76 5.29
C VAL A 16 7.24 -5.00 6.04
N THR A 17 7.75 -6.19 5.72
CA THR A 17 7.44 -7.44 6.45
C THR A 17 7.75 -7.33 7.94
N SER A 18 8.86 -6.67 8.30
CA SER A 18 9.21 -6.45 9.71
C SER A 18 8.36 -5.39 10.39
N ILE A 19 7.97 -4.32 9.69
CA ILE A 19 7.13 -3.25 10.27
C ILE A 19 5.70 -3.75 10.53
N LEU A 20 5.18 -4.59 9.64
CA LEU A 20 3.82 -5.11 9.71
C LEU A 20 3.71 -6.43 10.49
N ASP A 21 4.80 -6.90 11.10
CA ASP A 21 4.87 -8.18 11.81
C ASP A 21 4.26 -9.35 11.02
N VAL A 22 4.62 -9.45 9.74
CA VAL A 22 4.02 -10.44 8.83
C VAL A 22 4.40 -11.85 9.28
N PRO A 23 3.43 -12.76 9.46
CA PRO A 23 3.71 -14.12 9.91
C PRO A 23 4.59 -14.91 8.93
N GLY A 24 5.33 -15.88 9.46
CA GLY A 24 6.10 -16.81 8.63
C GLY A 24 5.23 -17.56 7.63
N GLY A 25 5.71 -17.69 6.39
CA GLY A 25 4.97 -18.29 5.28
C GLY A 25 4.06 -17.32 4.51
N PHE A 26 4.00 -16.05 4.93
CA PHE A 26 3.27 -14.98 4.23
C PHE A 26 4.23 -13.94 3.66
N CYS A 27 3.76 -13.19 2.66
CA CYS A 27 4.49 -12.06 2.09
C CYS A 27 3.54 -10.90 1.76
N VAL A 28 4.07 -9.68 1.77
CA VAL A 28 3.36 -8.50 1.29
C VAL A 28 3.48 -8.45 -0.22
N VAL A 29 2.36 -8.56 -0.91
CA VAL A 29 2.28 -8.50 -2.38
C VAL A 29 2.01 -7.09 -2.89
N GLU A 30 1.26 -6.32 -2.11
CA GLU A 30 0.75 -5.01 -2.49
C GLU A 30 0.34 -4.24 -1.24
N MET A 31 0.41 -2.91 -1.32
CA MET A 31 -0.24 -2.00 -0.37
C MET A 31 -1.21 -1.09 -1.10
N THR A 32 -2.33 -0.79 -0.45
CA THR A 32 -3.39 0.13 -0.93
C THR A 32 -3.58 1.28 0.07
N PRO A 33 -2.66 2.26 0.13
CA PRO A 33 -2.82 3.44 0.97
C PRO A 33 -4.15 4.15 0.67
N LEU A 34 -4.90 4.46 1.72
CA LEU A 34 -6.23 5.04 1.63
C LEU A 34 -6.21 6.50 2.09
N GLY A 35 -6.82 7.39 1.30
CA GLY A 35 -6.89 8.81 1.65
C GLY A 35 -7.84 9.61 0.77
N TYR A 36 -7.89 10.92 0.99
CA TYR A 36 -8.64 11.86 0.16
C TYR A 36 -7.69 12.43 -0.91
N PRO A 37 -8.04 12.38 -2.20
CA PRO A 37 -7.23 12.97 -3.26
C PRO A 37 -7.12 14.49 -3.10
N ASP A 38 -5.92 15.02 -3.26
CA ASP A 38 -5.65 16.46 -3.28
C ASP A 38 -5.97 17.08 -4.66
N GLN A 39 -6.05 16.24 -5.70
CA GLN A 39 -6.42 16.59 -7.06
C GLN A 39 -7.40 15.56 -7.62
N GLU A 40 -8.17 15.97 -8.63
CA GLU A 40 -8.95 15.02 -9.43
C GLU A 40 -8.01 14.10 -10.22
N PRO A 41 -8.34 12.80 -10.35
CA PRO A 41 -7.57 11.89 -11.20
C PRO A 41 -7.48 12.43 -12.63
N GLY A 42 -6.27 12.44 -13.19
CA GLY A 42 -6.08 12.69 -14.61
C GLY A 42 -6.64 11.54 -15.47
N PRO A 43 -6.89 11.81 -16.77
CA PRO A 43 -7.32 10.78 -17.73
C PRO A 43 -6.25 9.71 -18.00
#